data_AF-A0A7V9GM42-F1
#
_entry.id   AF-A0A7V9GM42-F1
#
_cell.length_a   1.000
_cell.length_b   1.000
_cell.length_c   1.000
_cell.angle_alpha   90.00
_cell.angle_beta   90.00
_cell.angle_gamma   90.00
#
_symmetry.space_group_name_H-M   'P 1'
#
loop_
_entity.id
_entity.type
_entity.pdbx_description
1 polymer ?
#
loop_
_entity_poly.entity_id
_entity_poly.type
_entity_poly.pdbx_seq_one_letter_code
_entity_poly.pdbx_strand_id
1 'polypeptide(L)'
;MRNERYDFIHLPPEFHRQHKSCEFLLYQIEDFVTADTFKGLKVQTLQFEEAVELIDGEHMLDYLVRTDKSDKHNEIITSNILNAVIADTCQFLQIALFASLQQRLTVTFSLIRKPFVYNLLIILRLYLTSDFLEKFNKEDNFDTTGLTQEDIIELLNATESLLSSKSIKASDVYDFVFNPALSDSLVNMSNKALHPSTTRNKNNKTEIQNINFVFSTKDSIMTQWYYLYMRLPFLLLYLNEIFEIIVIDHLKLDNKNYVERLTERANFFKQNNAC
;
A
#
# COMPACT_ATOMS: atom_id res chain seq x y z
N MET A 1 3.72 -9.51 -22.56
CA MET A 1 2.37 -9.44 -21.96
C MET A 1 2.24 -10.59 -20.98
N ARG A 2 2.41 -10.34 -19.68
CA ARG A 2 2.13 -11.34 -18.63
C ARG A 2 0.60 -11.49 -18.52
N ASN A 3 0.12 -12.73 -18.44
CA ASN A 3 -1.27 -13.16 -18.69
C ASN A 3 -2.35 -12.22 -18.14
N GLU A 4 -3.21 -11.73 -19.03
CA GLU A 4 -4.43 -11.02 -18.68
C GLU A 4 -5.35 -11.91 -17.82
N ARG A 5 -5.57 -11.53 -16.55
CA ARG A 5 -6.53 -12.19 -15.64
C ARG A 5 -7.94 -11.63 -15.82
N TYR A 6 -8.43 -11.46 -17.05
CA TYR A 6 -9.69 -10.75 -17.27
C TYR A 6 -10.83 -11.67 -17.70
N ASP A 7 -11.36 -12.43 -16.75
CA ASP A 7 -12.76 -12.84 -16.79
C ASP A 7 -13.55 -11.80 -15.98
N PHE A 8 -14.24 -10.88 -16.66
CA PHE A 8 -15.08 -9.87 -16.02
C PHE A 8 -16.41 -10.48 -15.53
N ILE A 9 -16.32 -11.43 -14.59
CA ILE A 9 -17.39 -12.35 -14.16
C ILE A 9 -18.72 -11.63 -13.91
N HIS A 10 -18.77 -10.74 -12.92
CA HIS A 10 -19.97 -9.97 -12.56
C HIS A 10 -19.76 -8.46 -12.68
N LEU A 11 -18.53 -8.01 -12.99
CA LEU A 11 -18.20 -6.60 -13.05
C LEU A 11 -18.83 -5.95 -14.30
N PRO A 12 -19.62 -4.87 -14.15
CA PRO A 12 -20.20 -4.16 -15.28
C PRO A 12 -19.15 -3.55 -16.23
N PRO A 13 -19.43 -3.47 -17.55
CA PRO A 13 -18.50 -2.94 -18.56
C PRO A 13 -17.94 -1.55 -18.27
N GLU A 14 -18.73 -0.68 -17.63
CA GLU A 14 -18.33 0.68 -17.27
C GLU A 14 -17.13 0.76 -16.31
N PHE A 15 -16.83 -0.32 -15.60
CA PHE A 15 -15.69 -0.41 -14.68
C PHE A 15 -14.50 -1.19 -15.22
N HIS A 16 -14.62 -1.86 -16.39
CA HIS A 16 -13.58 -2.75 -16.92
C HIS A 16 -12.26 -2.00 -17.13
N ARG A 17 -12.32 -0.78 -17.67
CA ARG A 17 -11.14 0.04 -17.92
C ARG A 17 -10.39 0.39 -16.64
N GLN A 18 -11.11 0.81 -15.61
CA GLN A 18 -10.54 1.16 -14.30
C GLN A 18 -10.00 -0.08 -13.59
N HIS A 19 -10.68 -1.22 -13.74
CA HIS A 19 -10.19 -2.50 -13.22
C HIS A 19 -8.85 -2.89 -13.87
N LYS A 20 -8.75 -2.82 -15.20
CA LYS A 20 -7.48 -3.04 -15.92
C LYS A 20 -6.38 -2.11 -15.44
N SER A 21 -6.70 -0.83 -15.21
CA SER A 21 -5.75 0.13 -14.62
C SER A 21 -5.28 -0.29 -13.23
N CYS A 22 -6.19 -0.79 -12.37
CA CYS A 22 -5.82 -1.27 -11.04
C CYS A 22 -4.90 -2.49 -11.10
N GLU A 23 -5.23 -3.48 -11.93
CA GLU A 23 -4.41 -4.69 -12.11
C GLU A 23 -3.02 -4.35 -12.66
N PHE A 24 -2.93 -3.45 -13.65
CA PHE A 24 -1.64 -3.00 -14.17
C PHE A 24 -0.78 -2.31 -13.10
N LEU A 25 -1.36 -1.39 -12.34
CA LEU A 25 -0.67 -0.71 -11.25
C LEU A 25 -0.24 -1.70 -10.15
N LEU A 26 -1.07 -2.70 -9.87
CA LEU A 26 -0.72 -3.77 -8.94
C LEU A 26 0.45 -4.60 -9.46
N TYR A 27 0.51 -4.93 -10.75
CA TYR A 27 1.67 -5.62 -11.34
C TYR A 27 2.96 -4.82 -11.21
N GLN A 28 2.90 -3.51 -11.39
CA GLN A 28 4.07 -2.66 -11.16
C GLN A 28 4.53 -2.71 -9.69
N ILE A 29 3.61 -2.80 -8.73
CA ILE A 29 3.95 -2.99 -7.31
C ILE A 29 4.55 -4.37 -7.07
N GLU A 30 3.98 -5.42 -7.67
CA GLU A 30 4.49 -6.79 -7.55
C GLU A 30 5.91 -6.96 -8.06
N ASP A 31 6.32 -6.18 -9.07
CA ASP A 31 7.69 -6.23 -9.58
C ASP A 31 8.73 -5.90 -8.49
N PHE A 32 8.42 -5.03 -7.52
CA PHE A 32 9.34 -4.75 -6.40
C PHE A 32 9.72 -5.99 -5.59
N VAL A 33 8.81 -6.98 -5.53
CA VAL A 33 9.01 -8.21 -4.79
C VAL A 33 9.20 -9.42 -5.71
N THR A 34 9.25 -9.26 -7.03
CA THR A 34 9.40 -10.41 -7.95
C THR A 34 10.51 -10.24 -8.98
N ALA A 35 10.81 -9.02 -9.41
CA ALA A 35 11.84 -8.77 -10.42
C ALA A 35 13.25 -8.76 -9.82
N ASP A 36 14.21 -9.31 -10.57
CA ASP A 36 15.62 -9.40 -10.14
C ASP A 36 16.26 -8.04 -9.86
N THR A 37 15.79 -6.98 -10.51
CA THR A 37 16.24 -5.59 -10.29
C THR A 37 16.12 -5.18 -8.82
N PHE A 38 15.11 -5.69 -8.11
CA PHE A 38 14.82 -5.33 -6.71
C PHE A 38 15.22 -6.41 -5.70
N LYS A 39 16.01 -7.40 -6.13
CA LYS A 39 16.43 -8.53 -5.26
C LYS A 39 17.13 -8.10 -3.96
N GLY A 40 17.71 -6.90 -3.92
CA GLY A 40 18.34 -6.32 -2.72
C GLY A 40 17.38 -6.15 -1.53
N LEU A 41 16.07 -6.07 -1.78
CA LEU A 41 15.06 -6.08 -0.72
C LEU A 41 14.98 -7.44 0.00
N LYS A 42 15.31 -8.54 -0.68
CA LYS A 42 15.22 -9.90 -0.16
C LYS A 42 16.55 -10.47 0.29
N VAL A 43 17.62 -10.13 -0.41
CA VAL A 43 18.94 -10.71 -0.20
C VAL A 43 19.93 -9.58 0.00
N GLN A 44 20.48 -9.50 1.20
CA GLN A 44 21.55 -8.57 1.56
C GLN A 44 22.85 -9.36 1.71
N THR A 45 23.94 -8.84 1.15
CA THR A 45 25.28 -9.41 1.30
C THR A 45 26.15 -8.39 2.00
N LEU A 46 26.69 -8.77 3.16
CA LEU A 46 27.63 -7.96 3.91
C LEU A 46 29.04 -8.51 3.72
N GLN A 47 29.99 -7.61 3.47
CA GLN A 47 31.41 -7.92 3.41
C GLN A 47 32.07 -7.33 4.67
N PHE A 48 32.87 -8.14 5.35
CA PHE A 48 33.59 -7.74 6.55
C PHE A 48 35.09 -7.80 6.26
N GLU A 49 35.83 -6.76 6.69
CA GLU A 49 37.30 -6.72 6.55
C GLU A 49 37.97 -7.73 7.48
N GLU A 50 37.38 -7.95 8.65
CA GLU A 50 37.82 -8.91 9.66
C GLU A 50 36.84 -10.09 9.75
N ALA A 51 37.31 -11.23 10.26
CA ALA A 51 36.47 -12.39 10.48
C ALA A 51 35.33 -12.06 11.46
N VAL A 52 34.11 -12.51 11.14
CA VAL A 52 32.94 -12.32 12.01
C VAL A 52 33.03 -13.28 13.18
N GLU A 53 33.25 -12.75 14.38
CA GLU A 53 33.20 -13.50 15.64
C GLU A 53 31.82 -13.39 16.29
N LEU A 54 30.96 -14.37 15.99
CA LEU A 54 29.66 -14.52 16.64
C LEU A 54 29.81 -15.20 17.99
N ILE A 55 29.11 -14.68 18.99
CA ILE A 55 28.93 -15.38 20.27
C ILE A 55 27.97 -16.56 20.03
N ASP A 56 28.10 -17.64 20.80
CA ASP A 56 27.22 -18.81 20.65
C ASP A 56 25.73 -18.41 20.83
N GLY A 57 24.92 -18.75 19.83
CA GLY A 57 23.50 -18.36 19.77
C GLY A 57 23.20 -16.91 19.34
N GLU A 58 24.21 -16.09 19.04
CA GLU A 58 24.04 -14.71 18.57
C GLU A 58 23.53 -14.65 17.12
N HIS A 59 22.48 -13.85 16.87
CA HIS A 59 22.04 -13.60 15.51
C HIS A 59 22.92 -12.53 14.83
N MET A 60 23.07 -12.60 13.49
CA MET A 60 23.88 -11.64 12.73
C MET A 60 23.46 -10.18 12.97
N LEU A 61 22.17 -9.92 13.21
CA LEU A 61 21.67 -8.58 13.53
C LEU A 61 22.17 -8.10 14.90
N ASP A 62 22.18 -8.96 15.91
CA ASP A 62 22.69 -8.65 17.25
C ASP A 62 24.19 -8.32 17.19
N TYR A 63 24.94 -9.08 16.39
CA TYR A 63 26.36 -8.81 16.12
C TYR A 63 26.58 -7.42 15.52
N LEU A 64 25.75 -6.99 14.56
CA LEU A 64 25.87 -5.69 13.93
C LEU A 64 25.64 -4.55 14.94
N VAL A 65 24.67 -4.71 15.83
CA VAL A 65 24.43 -3.75 16.91
C VAL A 65 25.60 -3.73 17.89
N ARG A 66 26.11 -4.89 18.32
CA ARG A 66 27.22 -5.01 19.27
C ARG A 66 28.53 -4.43 18.74
N THR A 67 28.78 -4.52 17.43
CA THR A 67 30.02 -4.05 16.77
C THR A 67 29.92 -2.64 16.21
N ASP A 68 28.94 -1.85 16.65
CA ASP A 68 28.73 -0.45 16.25
C ASP A 68 28.48 -0.28 14.73
N LYS A 69 27.90 -1.30 14.09
CA LYS A 69 27.50 -1.31 12.67
C LYS A 69 25.98 -1.12 12.52
N SER A 70 25.43 -0.22 13.33
CA SER A 70 23.99 0.08 13.39
C SER A 70 23.41 0.52 12.03
N ASP A 71 24.21 1.17 11.18
CA ASP A 71 23.78 1.55 9.83
C ASP A 71 23.46 0.33 8.96
N LYS A 72 24.30 -0.71 9.01
CA LYS A 72 24.09 -1.96 8.27
C LYS A 72 22.94 -2.78 8.83
N HIS A 73 22.80 -2.78 10.15
CA HIS A 73 21.61 -3.33 10.79
C HIS A 73 20.34 -2.65 10.25
N ASN A 74 20.29 -1.33 10.29
CA ASN A 74 19.15 -0.53 9.84
C ASN A 74 18.86 -0.73 8.34
N GLU A 75 19.88 -0.79 7.49
CA GLU A 75 19.71 -1.10 6.06
C GLU A 75 19.01 -2.47 5.85
N ILE A 76 19.40 -3.50 6.60
CA ILE A 76 18.80 -4.84 6.52
C ILE A 76 17.36 -4.83 7.02
N ILE A 77 17.10 -4.21 8.18
CA ILE A 77 15.75 -4.11 8.75
C ILE A 77 14.82 -3.38 7.78
N THR A 78 15.25 -2.25 7.23
CA THR A 78 14.48 -1.50 6.22
C THR A 78 14.15 -2.36 5.01
N SER A 79 15.13 -3.07 4.43
CA SER A 79 14.90 -3.99 3.30
C SER A 79 13.85 -5.05 3.62
N ASN A 80 13.94 -5.66 4.82
CA ASN A 80 13.02 -6.70 5.26
C ASN A 80 11.59 -6.17 5.44
N ILE A 81 11.45 -5.00 6.08
CA ILE A 81 10.15 -4.35 6.27
C ILE A 81 9.55 -3.98 4.92
N LEU A 82 10.31 -3.34 4.02
CA LEU A 82 9.84 -2.98 2.68
C LEU A 82 9.38 -4.22 1.91
N ASN A 83 10.20 -5.27 1.83
CA ASN A 83 9.84 -6.50 1.13
C ASN A 83 8.55 -7.13 1.71
N ALA A 84 8.46 -7.25 3.04
CA ALA A 84 7.32 -7.89 3.70
C ALA A 84 6.03 -7.08 3.53
N VAL A 85 6.08 -5.77 3.74
CA VAL A 85 4.90 -4.89 3.67
C VAL A 85 4.42 -4.72 2.22
N ILE A 86 5.33 -4.64 1.24
CA ILE A 86 4.96 -4.62 -0.18
C ILE A 86 4.33 -5.96 -0.57
N ALA A 87 4.93 -7.10 -0.19
CA ALA A 87 4.37 -8.42 -0.50
C ALA A 87 2.98 -8.64 0.12
N ASP A 88 2.78 -8.23 1.38
CA ASP A 88 1.48 -8.27 2.05
C ASP A 88 0.46 -7.36 1.33
N THR A 89 0.88 -6.16 0.92
CA THR A 89 0.04 -5.25 0.13
C THR A 89 -0.41 -5.90 -1.18
N CYS A 90 0.49 -6.55 -1.91
CA CYS A 90 0.15 -7.27 -3.14
C CYS A 90 -0.90 -8.36 -2.88
N GLN A 91 -0.70 -9.21 -1.88
CA GLN A 91 -1.63 -10.31 -1.57
C GLN A 91 -3.04 -9.80 -1.27
N PHE A 92 -3.16 -8.76 -0.44
CA PHE A 92 -4.45 -8.19 -0.10
C PHE A 92 -5.14 -7.55 -1.31
N LEU A 93 -4.39 -6.81 -2.15
CA LEU A 93 -4.95 -6.16 -3.34
C LEU A 93 -5.37 -7.16 -4.41
N GLN A 94 -4.57 -8.21 -4.66
CA GLN A 94 -4.90 -9.28 -5.60
C GLN A 94 -6.24 -9.94 -5.25
N ILE A 95 -6.40 -10.35 -3.98
CA ILE A 95 -7.63 -11.00 -3.53
C ILE A 95 -8.79 -10.00 -3.50
N ALA A 96 -8.55 -8.73 -3.17
CA ALA A 96 -9.59 -7.69 -3.17
C ALA A 96 -10.13 -7.42 -4.58
N LEU A 97 -9.27 -7.29 -5.58
CA LEU A 97 -9.64 -7.10 -6.98
C LEU A 97 -10.39 -8.31 -7.52
N PHE A 98 -9.91 -9.51 -7.23
CA PHE A 98 -10.61 -10.75 -7.59
C PHE A 98 -11.99 -10.86 -6.92
N ALA A 99 -12.09 -10.54 -5.63
CA ALA A 99 -13.36 -10.50 -4.91
C ALA A 99 -14.34 -9.49 -5.53
N SER A 100 -13.84 -8.36 -6.03
CA SER A 100 -14.65 -7.34 -6.72
C SER A 100 -15.24 -7.88 -8.02
N LEU A 101 -14.46 -8.62 -8.82
CA LEU A 101 -14.95 -9.29 -10.04
C LEU A 101 -16.10 -10.25 -9.75
N GLN A 102 -16.06 -10.89 -8.57
CA GLN A 102 -17.09 -11.81 -8.09
C GLN A 102 -18.25 -11.14 -7.35
N GLN A 103 -18.37 -9.80 -7.40
CA GLN A 103 -19.40 -9.03 -6.68
C GLN A 103 -19.34 -9.17 -5.15
N ARG A 104 -18.20 -9.61 -4.59
CA ARG A 104 -18.02 -9.82 -3.14
C ARG A 104 -17.48 -8.55 -2.48
N LEU A 105 -18.22 -7.44 -2.61
CA LEU A 105 -17.73 -6.11 -2.21
C LEU A 105 -17.51 -5.94 -0.71
N THR A 106 -18.24 -6.67 0.14
CA THR A 106 -17.90 -6.74 1.57
C THR A 106 -16.45 -7.20 1.76
N VAL A 107 -16.07 -8.30 1.09
CA VAL A 107 -14.70 -8.84 1.16
C VAL A 107 -13.70 -7.86 0.55
N THR A 108 -14.01 -7.26 -0.60
CA THR A 108 -13.16 -6.27 -1.25
C THR A 108 -12.83 -5.10 -0.31
N PHE A 109 -13.83 -4.45 0.28
CA PHE A 109 -13.63 -3.30 1.18
C PHE A 109 -12.94 -3.67 2.49
N SER A 110 -13.18 -4.88 3.01
CA SER A 110 -12.43 -5.39 4.16
C SER A 110 -10.95 -5.57 3.85
N LEU A 111 -10.60 -6.07 2.66
CA LEU A 111 -9.22 -6.36 2.27
C LEU A 111 -8.42 -5.11 1.92
N ILE A 112 -8.96 -4.20 1.09
CA ILE A 112 -8.22 -2.98 0.69
C ILE A 112 -7.90 -2.05 1.86
N ARG A 113 -8.57 -2.22 3.02
CA ARG A 113 -8.25 -1.49 4.23
C ARG A 113 -6.78 -1.64 4.60
N LYS A 114 -6.23 -2.86 4.54
CA LYS A 114 -4.88 -3.12 5.04
C LYS A 114 -3.78 -2.41 4.22
N PRO A 115 -3.76 -2.52 2.88
CA PRO A 115 -2.86 -1.75 2.02
C PRO A 115 -2.85 -0.24 2.30
N PHE A 116 -4.02 0.39 2.38
CA PHE A 116 -4.11 1.86 2.38
C PHE A 116 -4.19 2.50 3.77
N VAL A 117 -4.84 1.84 4.74
CA VAL A 117 -5.02 2.41 6.09
C VAL A 117 -3.85 2.03 7.00
N TYR A 118 -3.21 0.88 6.79
CA TYR A 118 -2.14 0.40 7.66
C TYR A 118 -0.78 0.37 6.96
N ASN A 119 -0.64 -0.41 5.89
CA ASN A 119 0.66 -0.64 5.24
C ASN A 119 1.25 0.66 4.68
N LEU A 120 0.42 1.53 4.10
CA LEU A 120 0.85 2.87 3.66
C LEU A 120 1.49 3.67 4.80
N LEU A 121 0.86 3.72 5.98
CA LEU A 121 1.39 4.48 7.12
C LEU A 121 2.72 3.90 7.61
N ILE A 122 2.85 2.57 7.66
CA ILE A 122 4.11 1.90 8.02
C ILE A 122 5.23 2.34 7.09
N ILE A 123 4.96 2.33 5.77
CA ILE A 123 5.95 2.67 4.74
C ILE A 123 6.33 4.15 4.79
N LEU A 124 5.34 5.04 4.95
CA LEU A 124 5.59 6.48 5.07
C LEU A 124 6.42 6.78 6.32
N ARG A 125 6.08 6.19 7.48
CA ARG A 125 6.86 6.39 8.70
C ARG A 125 8.28 5.85 8.57
N LEU A 126 8.44 4.64 8.03
CA LEU A 126 9.75 4.02 7.82
C LEU A 126 10.69 4.95 7.03
N TYR A 127 10.15 5.69 6.06
CA TYR A 127 10.95 6.55 5.19
C TYR A 127 11.08 8.00 5.68
N LEU A 128 10.02 8.56 6.25
CA LEU A 128 9.95 10.00 6.56
C LEU A 128 10.21 10.34 8.03
N THR A 129 10.21 9.35 8.92
CA THR A 129 10.41 9.57 10.36
C THR A 129 11.70 8.91 10.83
N SER A 130 12.57 9.68 11.49
CA SER A 130 13.88 9.21 11.94
C SER A 130 13.81 8.27 13.15
N ASP A 131 12.71 8.33 13.91
CA ASP A 131 12.51 7.52 15.12
C ASP A 131 11.95 6.11 14.83
N PHE A 132 11.44 5.85 13.61
CA PHE A 132 10.75 4.60 13.32
C PHE A 132 11.59 3.35 13.60
N LEU A 133 12.81 3.28 13.05
CA LEU A 133 13.69 2.12 13.24
C LEU A 133 14.15 1.99 14.69
N GLU A 134 14.42 3.10 15.37
CA GLU A 134 14.82 3.05 16.77
C GLU A 134 13.70 2.44 17.61
N LYS A 135 12.47 2.94 17.48
CA LYS A 135 11.33 2.43 18.24
C LYS A 135 10.99 1.00 17.86
N PHE A 136 11.00 0.68 16.57
CA PHE A 136 10.74 -0.68 16.08
C PHE A 136 11.69 -1.72 16.69
N ASN A 137 12.95 -1.36 16.92
CA ASN A 137 13.95 -2.28 17.47
C ASN A 137 14.00 -2.32 19.00
N LYS A 138 13.49 -1.29 19.71
CA LYS A 138 13.70 -1.13 21.16
C LYS A 138 12.42 -1.10 22.01
N GLU A 139 11.26 -0.82 21.42
CA GLU A 139 10.00 -0.67 22.16
C GLU A 139 9.08 -1.89 21.99
N ASP A 140 8.82 -2.63 23.07
CA ASP A 140 7.99 -3.85 23.06
C ASP A 140 6.54 -3.63 22.58
N ASN A 141 6.00 -2.42 22.72
CA ASN A 141 4.61 -2.08 22.39
C ASN A 141 4.51 -0.98 21.32
N PHE A 142 5.49 -0.89 20.42
CA PHE A 142 5.50 0.11 19.37
C PHE A 142 4.32 -0.08 18.41
N ASP A 143 3.34 0.84 18.45
CA ASP A 143 2.28 0.89 17.44
C ASP A 143 2.82 1.56 16.16
N THR A 144 3.14 0.72 15.17
CA THR A 144 3.61 1.14 13.85
C THR A 144 2.60 1.99 13.08
N THR A 145 1.33 1.99 13.48
CA THR A 145 0.24 2.74 12.84
C THR A 145 -0.45 3.75 13.75
N GLY A 146 -0.04 3.84 15.01
CA GLY A 146 -0.63 4.67 16.06
C GLY A 146 -0.28 6.15 15.90
N LEU A 147 -0.83 6.77 14.86
CA LEU A 147 -0.62 8.18 14.51
C LEU A 147 -1.85 9.02 14.83
N THR A 148 -1.63 10.28 15.23
CA THR A 148 -2.70 11.27 15.29
C THR A 148 -3.13 11.70 13.90
N GLN A 149 -4.26 12.41 13.80
CA GLN A 149 -4.72 12.95 12.52
C GLN A 149 -3.69 13.94 11.95
N GLU A 150 -3.13 14.78 12.82
CA GLU A 150 -2.11 15.76 12.47
C GLU A 150 -0.86 15.09 11.91
N ASP A 151 -0.38 14.02 12.56
CA ASP A 151 0.79 13.26 12.09
C ASP A 151 0.54 12.65 10.70
N ILE A 152 -0.65 12.09 10.45
CA ILE A 152 -0.99 11.53 9.13
C ILE A 152 -0.97 12.63 8.06
N ILE A 153 -1.55 13.79 8.35
CA ILE A 153 -1.56 14.92 7.41
C ILE A 153 -0.14 15.40 7.13
N GLU A 154 0.72 15.49 8.15
CA GLU A 154 2.13 15.87 7.99
C GLU A 154 2.88 14.89 7.10
N LEU A 155 2.74 13.58 7.34
CA LEU A 155 3.35 12.55 6.50
C LEU A 155 2.90 12.65 5.05
N LEU A 156 1.60 12.81 4.81
CA LEU A 156 1.06 12.93 3.45
C LEU A 156 1.57 14.20 2.75
N ASN A 157 1.61 15.34 3.45
CA ASN A 157 2.14 16.59 2.91
C ASN A 157 3.62 16.48 2.53
N ALA A 158 4.43 15.79 3.33
CA ALA A 158 5.83 15.54 3.03
C ALA A 158 6.02 14.77 1.71
N THR A 159 5.05 13.93 1.32
CA THR A 159 5.14 13.18 0.06
C THR A 159 4.88 14.02 -1.19
N GLU A 160 4.12 15.11 -1.13
CA GLU A 160 3.70 15.86 -2.34
C GLU A 160 4.87 16.36 -3.20
N SER A 161 5.96 16.78 -2.54
CA SER A 161 7.14 17.28 -3.24
C SER A 161 7.89 16.17 -3.96
N LEU A 162 7.81 14.94 -3.44
CA LEU A 162 8.51 13.76 -3.92
C LEU A 162 7.79 13.11 -5.12
N LEU A 163 6.46 13.22 -5.19
CA LEU A 163 5.66 12.64 -6.26
C LEU A 163 6.00 13.23 -7.63
N SER A 164 5.99 12.38 -8.65
CA SER A 164 6.08 12.81 -10.05
C SER A 164 4.73 13.28 -10.58
N SER A 165 3.63 12.65 -10.15
CA SER A 165 2.27 13.10 -10.48
C SER A 165 1.87 14.31 -9.65
N LYS A 166 2.14 15.52 -10.15
CA LYS A 166 1.81 16.79 -9.46
C LYS A 166 0.32 17.03 -9.23
N SER A 167 -0.54 16.24 -9.88
CA SER A 167 -1.98 16.25 -9.69
C SER A 167 -2.44 15.54 -8.42
N ILE A 168 -1.62 14.68 -7.83
CA ILE A 168 -1.95 14.00 -6.57
C ILE A 168 -1.69 14.98 -5.42
N LYS A 169 -2.74 15.30 -4.66
CA LYS A 169 -2.62 16.11 -3.44
C LYS A 169 -2.76 15.25 -2.19
N ALA A 170 -2.00 15.60 -1.16
CA ALA A 170 -2.07 15.00 0.16
C ALA A 170 -3.48 15.11 0.74
N SER A 171 -4.15 16.24 0.52
CA SER A 171 -5.55 16.43 0.92
C SER A 171 -6.48 15.40 0.29
N ASP A 172 -6.29 15.09 -1.00
CA ASP A 172 -7.14 14.11 -1.70
C ASP A 172 -6.91 12.70 -1.16
N VAL A 173 -5.64 12.32 -0.92
CA VAL A 173 -5.30 11.03 -0.30
C VAL A 173 -5.89 10.94 1.11
N TYR A 174 -5.75 12.00 1.91
CA TYR A 174 -6.31 12.07 3.25
C TYR A 174 -7.84 11.91 3.23
N ASP A 175 -8.53 12.64 2.37
CA ASP A 175 -9.98 12.59 2.25
C ASP A 175 -10.48 11.23 1.75
N PHE A 176 -9.80 10.64 0.79
CA PHE A 176 -10.18 9.34 0.23
C PHE A 176 -9.92 8.18 1.19
N VAL A 177 -8.88 8.26 2.01
CA VAL A 177 -8.46 7.14 2.86
C VAL A 177 -8.91 7.33 4.31
N PHE A 178 -8.48 8.43 4.93
CA PHE A 178 -8.42 8.57 6.38
C PHE A 178 -9.55 9.43 6.97
N ASN A 179 -10.08 10.40 6.22
CA ASN A 179 -10.98 11.42 6.78
C ASN A 179 -12.30 10.81 7.32
N PRO A 180 -12.52 10.76 8.65
CA PRO A 180 -13.72 10.15 9.21
C PRO A 180 -14.96 11.05 9.02
N ALA A 181 -14.78 12.32 8.65
CA ALA A 181 -15.87 13.25 8.37
C ALA A 181 -16.60 12.92 7.06
N LEU A 182 -15.91 12.31 6.09
CA LEU A 182 -16.48 11.92 4.80
C LEU A 182 -17.06 10.51 4.90
N SER A 183 -18.37 10.37 4.69
CA SER A 183 -19.09 9.10 4.80
C SER A 183 -18.55 8.01 3.89
N ASP A 184 -17.95 8.43 2.78
CA ASP A 184 -17.38 7.56 1.77
C ASP A 184 -15.86 7.40 1.91
N SER A 185 -15.16 7.96 2.90
CA SER A 185 -13.73 7.65 3.08
C SER A 185 -13.48 6.15 3.26
N LEU A 186 -12.29 5.68 2.90
CA LEU A 186 -11.98 4.25 2.94
C LEU A 186 -12.07 3.68 4.36
N VAL A 187 -11.65 4.44 5.39
CA VAL A 187 -11.85 4.06 6.79
C VAL A 187 -13.33 3.82 7.08
N ASN A 188 -14.23 4.70 6.61
CA ASN A 188 -15.66 4.55 6.83
C ASN A 188 -16.29 3.41 6.03
N MET A 189 -15.91 3.25 4.76
CA MET A 189 -16.39 2.16 3.89
C MET A 189 -15.93 0.79 4.38
N SER A 190 -14.65 0.66 4.74
CA SER A 190 -14.11 -0.60 5.30
C SER A 190 -14.68 -0.90 6.69
N ASN A 191 -14.99 0.10 7.52
CA ASN A 191 -15.71 -0.12 8.77
C ASN A 191 -17.11 -0.73 8.54
N LYS A 192 -17.85 -0.25 7.53
CA LYS A 192 -19.15 -0.84 7.15
C LYS A 192 -19.01 -2.26 6.60
N ALA A 193 -17.89 -2.56 5.93
CA ALA A 193 -17.60 -3.91 5.46
C ALA A 193 -17.24 -4.89 6.60
N LEU A 194 -16.46 -4.42 7.58
CA LEU A 194 -15.94 -5.27 8.67
C LEU A 194 -16.92 -5.44 9.84
N HIS A 195 -17.73 -4.43 10.13
CA HIS A 195 -18.60 -4.43 11.30
C HIS A 195 -20.07 -4.64 10.90
N PRO A 196 -20.79 -5.59 11.53
CA PRO A 196 -22.23 -5.76 11.30
C PRO A 196 -23.03 -4.50 11.62
N SER A 197 -22.58 -3.71 12.60
CA SER A 197 -23.15 -2.42 12.96
C SER A 197 -22.06 -1.41 13.32
N THR A 198 -22.21 -0.18 12.86
CA THR A 198 -21.34 0.97 13.14
C THR A 198 -22.15 2.05 13.87
N THR A 199 -21.72 2.40 15.07
CA THR A 199 -22.46 3.34 15.95
C THR A 199 -21.63 4.54 16.40
N ARG A 200 -20.30 4.45 16.35
CA ARG A 200 -19.37 5.43 16.90
C ARG A 200 -19.22 6.68 16.04
N ASN A 201 -19.28 6.54 14.71
CA ASN A 201 -19.19 7.66 13.78
C ASN A 201 -20.53 7.87 13.08
N LYS A 202 -21.06 9.10 13.14
CA LYS A 202 -22.34 9.46 12.50
C LYS A 202 -22.31 9.28 10.98
N ASN A 203 -21.15 9.50 10.34
CA ASN A 203 -21.02 9.51 8.88
C ASN A 203 -21.02 8.10 8.28
N ASN A 204 -20.77 7.07 9.09
CA ASN A 204 -20.86 5.68 8.66
C ASN A 204 -21.87 4.87 9.47
N LYS A 205 -22.74 5.54 10.24
CA LYS A 205 -23.69 4.88 11.15
C LYS A 205 -24.62 3.95 10.39
N THR A 206 -24.82 2.75 10.92
CA THR A 206 -25.78 1.79 10.35
C THR A 206 -27.21 2.30 10.51
N GLU A 207 -27.99 2.18 9.45
CA GLU A 207 -29.39 2.57 9.42
C GLU A 207 -30.28 1.61 10.23
N ILE A 208 -31.51 2.04 10.52
CA ILE A 208 -32.51 1.21 11.20
C ILE A 208 -32.79 -0.03 10.34
N GLN A 209 -32.85 -1.21 10.99
CA GLN A 209 -33.10 -2.50 10.32
C GLN A 209 -32.06 -2.87 9.24
N ASN A 210 -30.83 -2.38 9.36
CA ASN A 210 -29.74 -2.68 8.42
C ASN A 210 -28.57 -3.39 9.13
N ILE A 211 -27.86 -4.28 8.43
CA ILE A 211 -26.60 -4.92 8.88
C ILE A 211 -25.49 -4.59 7.89
N ASN A 212 -25.20 -3.28 7.75
CA ASN A 212 -24.25 -2.70 6.81
C ASN A 212 -24.17 -3.44 5.46
N PHE A 213 -22.97 -3.85 5.01
CA PHE A 213 -22.79 -4.39 3.67
C PHE A 213 -23.38 -5.79 3.49
N VAL A 214 -23.71 -6.51 4.58
CA VAL A 214 -24.41 -7.80 4.51
C VAL A 214 -25.76 -7.65 3.82
N PHE A 215 -26.44 -6.51 3.98
CA PHE A 215 -27.72 -6.21 3.35
C PHE A 215 -27.59 -5.31 2.10
N SER A 216 -26.41 -5.27 1.47
CA SER A 216 -26.22 -4.51 0.23
C SER A 216 -27.19 -4.99 -0.86
N THR A 217 -28.00 -4.07 -1.40
CA THR A 217 -28.87 -4.34 -2.54
C THR A 217 -28.08 -4.22 -3.85
N LYS A 218 -28.72 -4.51 -4.99
CA LYS A 218 -28.09 -4.28 -6.31
C LYS A 218 -27.65 -2.83 -6.49
N ASP A 219 -28.45 -1.87 -6.05
CA ASP A 219 -28.12 -0.44 -6.13
C ASP A 219 -26.95 -0.08 -5.19
N SER A 220 -26.93 -0.67 -3.98
CA SER A 220 -25.79 -0.51 -3.06
C SER A 220 -24.50 -1.07 -3.67
N ILE A 221 -24.56 -2.22 -4.34
CA ILE A 221 -23.41 -2.83 -4.99
C ILE A 221 -22.89 -1.97 -6.15
N MET A 222 -23.79 -1.42 -6.96
CA MET A 222 -23.40 -0.49 -8.03
C MET A 222 -22.70 0.76 -7.47
N THR A 223 -23.28 1.39 -6.45
CA THR A 223 -22.67 2.58 -5.82
C THR A 223 -21.33 2.26 -5.15
N GLN A 224 -21.18 1.08 -4.56
CA GLN A 224 -19.92 0.56 -4.03
C GLN A 224 -18.86 0.34 -5.13
N TRP A 225 -19.23 -0.20 -6.30
CA TRP A 225 -18.30 -0.30 -7.44
C TRP A 225 -17.93 1.06 -8.01
N TYR A 226 -18.88 1.97 -8.17
CA TYR A 226 -18.61 3.36 -8.57
C TYR A 226 -17.58 3.98 -7.64
N TYR A 227 -17.82 3.90 -6.33
CA TYR A 227 -16.87 4.36 -5.33
C TYR A 227 -15.48 3.74 -5.54
N LEU A 228 -15.42 2.40 -5.60
CA LEU A 228 -14.18 1.65 -5.68
C LEU A 228 -13.37 2.07 -6.90
N TYR A 229 -13.98 2.03 -8.09
CA TYR A 229 -13.26 2.26 -9.34
C TYR A 229 -13.06 3.74 -9.68
N MET A 230 -13.75 4.67 -9.01
CA MET A 230 -13.39 6.09 -9.07
C MET A 230 -12.14 6.42 -8.25
N ARG A 231 -11.89 5.73 -7.12
CA ARG A 231 -10.78 6.07 -6.20
C ARG A 231 -9.59 5.13 -6.26
N LEU A 232 -9.82 3.83 -6.44
CA LEU A 232 -8.76 2.82 -6.36
C LEU A 232 -7.63 3.03 -7.39
N PRO A 233 -7.90 3.39 -8.66
CA PRO A 233 -6.80 3.68 -9.60
C PRO A 233 -5.91 4.84 -9.13
N PHE A 234 -6.50 5.89 -8.56
CA PHE A 234 -5.77 7.02 -7.99
C PHE A 234 -4.92 6.59 -6.79
N LEU A 235 -5.50 5.84 -5.86
CA LEU A 235 -4.79 5.36 -4.66
C LEU A 235 -3.66 4.38 -5.02
N LEU A 236 -3.86 3.52 -6.02
CA LEU A 236 -2.82 2.61 -6.50
C LEU A 236 -1.69 3.34 -7.24
N LEU A 237 -2.00 4.43 -7.94
CA LEU A 237 -0.98 5.27 -8.57
C LEU A 237 -0.15 5.97 -7.49
N TYR A 238 -0.79 6.54 -6.48
CA TYR A 238 -0.10 7.13 -5.33
C TYR A 238 0.81 6.09 -4.64
N LEU A 239 0.27 4.91 -4.34
CA LEU A 239 1.03 3.84 -3.70
C LEU A 239 2.23 3.37 -4.54
N ASN A 240 2.07 3.30 -5.87
CA ASN A 240 3.17 3.01 -6.79
C ASN A 240 4.28 4.05 -6.68
N GLU A 241 3.95 5.35 -6.77
CA GLU A 241 4.96 6.41 -6.71
C GLU A 241 5.69 6.41 -5.36
N ILE A 242 4.96 6.20 -4.25
CA ILE A 242 5.58 6.07 -2.92
C ILE A 242 6.56 4.90 -2.88
N PHE A 243 6.17 3.71 -3.35
CA PHE A 243 7.09 2.58 -3.38
C PHE A 243 8.26 2.80 -4.34
N GLU A 244 8.05 3.45 -5.48
CA GLU A 244 9.11 3.79 -6.42
C GLU A 244 10.17 4.68 -5.76
N ILE A 245 9.75 5.76 -5.12
CA ILE A 245 10.66 6.70 -4.44
C ILE A 245 11.46 5.95 -3.37
N ILE A 246 10.77 5.23 -2.48
CA ILE A 246 11.39 4.62 -1.30
C ILE A 246 12.32 3.48 -1.69
N VAL A 247 11.89 2.58 -2.59
CA VAL A 247 12.68 1.40 -2.97
C VAL A 247 13.90 1.82 -3.80
N ILE A 248 13.74 2.75 -4.74
CA ILE A 248 14.85 3.19 -5.60
C ILE A 248 15.90 3.93 -4.78
N ASP A 249 15.48 4.79 -3.87
CA ASP A 249 16.38 5.51 -2.95
C ASP A 249 17.11 4.53 -2.01
N HIS A 250 16.36 3.65 -1.33
CA HIS A 250 16.93 2.67 -0.39
C HIS A 250 17.94 1.72 -1.05
N LEU A 251 17.62 1.20 -2.24
CA LEU A 251 18.51 0.31 -3.00
C LEU A 251 19.57 1.08 -3.81
N LYS A 252 19.54 2.42 -3.83
CA LYS A 252 20.43 3.28 -4.60
C LYS A 252 20.47 2.89 -6.09
N LEU A 253 19.30 2.60 -6.66
CA LEU A 253 19.17 2.17 -8.05
C LEU A 253 19.36 3.35 -9.01
N ASP A 254 19.88 3.06 -10.20
CA ASP A 254 20.01 4.06 -11.27
C ASP A 254 18.62 4.60 -11.67
N ASN A 255 18.54 5.92 -11.89
CA ASN A 255 17.34 6.62 -12.37
C ASN A 255 16.76 6.03 -13.66
N LYS A 256 17.55 5.31 -14.46
CA LYS A 256 17.06 4.54 -15.62
C LYS A 256 15.94 3.57 -15.23
N ASN A 257 16.05 2.88 -14.08
CA ASN A 257 15.01 1.96 -13.62
C ASN A 257 13.69 2.69 -13.35
N TYR A 258 13.77 3.91 -12.81
CA TYR A 258 12.62 4.76 -12.59
C TYR A 258 11.95 5.18 -13.91
N VAL A 259 12.75 5.67 -14.86
CA VAL A 259 12.27 6.13 -16.17
C VAL A 259 11.63 5.01 -16.99
N GLU A 260 12.17 3.79 -16.93
CA GLU A 260 11.59 2.63 -17.61
C GLU A 260 10.19 2.31 -17.09
N ARG A 261 9.98 2.32 -15.78
CA ARG A 261 8.67 2.07 -15.15
C ARG A 261 7.65 3.16 -15.48
N LEU A 262 8.06 4.42 -15.50
CA LEU A 262 7.21 5.54 -15.94
C LEU A 262 6.82 5.40 -17.42
N THR A 263 7.77 4.99 -18.25
CA THR A 263 7.53 4.79 -19.70
C THR A 263 6.53 3.66 -19.93
N GLU A 264 6.70 2.53 -19.22
CA GLU A 264 5.75 1.41 -19.27
C GLU A 264 4.35 1.86 -18.84
N ARG A 265 4.23 2.58 -17.73
CA ARG A 265 2.97 3.13 -17.22
C ARG A 265 2.29 4.06 -18.22
N ALA A 266 3.05 4.99 -18.80
CA ALA A 266 2.54 5.92 -19.80
C ALA A 266 2.03 5.19 -21.06
N ASN A 267 2.76 4.18 -21.52
CA ASN A 267 2.36 3.35 -22.67
C ASN A 267 1.07 2.57 -22.38
N PHE A 268 0.98 1.95 -21.20
CA PHE A 268 -0.23 1.23 -20.78
C PHE A 268 -1.45 2.17 -20.75
N PHE A 269 -1.36 3.32 -20.07
CA PHE A 269 -2.50 4.24 -19.99
C PHE A 269 -2.89 4.84 -21.34
N LYS A 270 -1.94 5.08 -22.24
CA LYS A 270 -2.23 5.52 -23.61
C LYS A 270 -3.05 4.46 -24.36
N GLN A 271 -2.72 3.18 -24.22
CA GLN A 271 -3.44 2.08 -24.85
C GLN A 271 -4.81 1.85 -24.20
N ASN A 272 -4.87 1.84 -22.87
CA ASN A 272 -6.10 1.60 -22.11
C ASN A 272 -7.12 2.75 -22.22
N ASN A 273 -6.67 3.98 -22.50
CA ASN A 273 -7.55 5.12 -22.77
C ASN A 273 -8.04 5.19 -24.22
N ALA A 274 -7.40 4.47 -25.15
CA ALA A 274 -7.79 4.42 -26.56
C ALA A 274 -8.83 3.32 -26.87
N CYS A 275 -9.08 2.42 -25.91
CA CYS A 275 -10.10 1.36 -25.97
C CYS A 275 -11.34 1.75 -25.17
#